data_AF-A0A954V7T4-F1
#
_entry.id   AF-A0A954V7T4-F1
#
_cell.length_a   1.000
_cell.length_b   1.000
_cell.length_c   1.000
_cell.angle_alpha   90.00
_cell.angle_beta   90.00
_cell.angle_gamma   90.00
#
_symmetry.space_group_name_H-M   'P 1'
#
loop_
_entity.id
_entity.type
_entity.pdbx_description
1 polymer ?
#
loop_
_entity_poly.entity_id
_entity_poly.type
_entity_poly.pdbx_seq_one_letter_code
_entity_poly.pdbx_strand_id
1 'polypeptide(L)' 'MTAPLLAIVAKVLSGCSVRWIDCQPDTCQRVYFANHTSHLDALLIWASLPGHVRDLTRPVAAKDYWEKGMLRRYL' A
#
# COMPACT_ATOMS: atom_id res chain seq x y z
N MET A 1 -15.24 -5.40 -4.56
CA MET A 1 -15.97 -4.13 -4.31
C MET A 1 -15.51 -3.37 -3.07
N THR A 2 -14.68 -3.95 -2.18
CA THR A 2 -14.20 -3.33 -0.92
C THR A 2 -12.90 -2.52 -1.07
N ALA A 3 -11.98 -2.97 -1.95
CA ALA A 3 -10.71 -2.31 -2.24
C ALA A 3 -10.80 -0.82 -2.67
N PRO A 4 -11.77 -0.38 -3.50
CA PRO A 4 -11.88 1.04 -3.84
C PRO A 4 -12.33 1.90 -2.66
N LEU A 5 -13.23 1.39 -1.81
CA LEU A 5 -13.72 2.09 -0.62
C LEU A 5 -12.60 2.33 0.40
N LEU A 6 -11.80 1.29 0.68
CA LEU A 6 -10.62 1.38 1.56
C LEU A 6 -9.61 2.42 1.05
N ALA A 7 -9.38 2.46 -0.26
CA ALA A 7 -8.45 3.43 -0.85
C ALA A 7 -8.96 4.87 -0.75
N ILE A 8 -10.26 5.10 -0.91
CA ILE A 8 -10.86 6.43 -0.75
C ILE A 8 -10.79 6.88 0.70
N VAL A 9 -11.19 6.01 1.65
CA VAL A 9 -11.15 6.32 3.09
C VAL A 9 -9.72 6.62 3.53
N ALA A 10 -8.74 5.82 3.11
CA ALA A 10 -7.34 6.06 3.42
C ALA A 10 -6.84 7.42 2.91
N LYS A 11 -7.15 7.77 1.65
CA LYS A 11 -6.75 9.06 1.04
C LYS A 11 -7.44 10.26 1.70
N VAL A 12 -8.71 10.12 2.05
CA VAL A 12 -9.50 11.18 2.70
C VAL A 12 -9.01 11.43 4.13
N LEU A 13 -8.78 10.37 4.91
CA LEU A 13 -8.31 10.51 6.30
C LEU A 13 -6.87 11.05 6.38
N SER A 14 -6.01 10.68 5.44
CA SER A 14 -4.61 11.10 5.47
C SER A 14 -4.33 12.41 4.72
N GLY A 15 -5.31 12.94 3.97
CA GLY A 15 -5.12 14.09 3.06
C GLY A 15 -4.02 13.86 2.01
N CYS A 16 -3.71 12.61 1.69
CA CYS A 16 -2.52 12.29 0.91
C CYS A 16 -2.80 12.48 -0.59
N SER A 17 -2.11 13.44 -1.20
CA SER A 17 -2.08 13.62 -2.65
C SER A 17 -0.89 12.87 -3.23
N VAL A 18 -1.15 11.99 -4.19
CA VAL A 18 -0.13 11.15 -4.83
C VAL A 18 0.22 11.78 -6.16
N ARG A 19 1.50 12.10 -6.33
CA ARG A 19 2.03 12.64 -7.58
C ARG A 19 3.08 11.68 -8.12
N TRP A 20 2.80 11.11 -9.28
CA TRP A 20 3.75 10.29 -10.03
C TRP A 20 4.59 11.20 -10.91
N ILE A 21 5.90 11.24 -10.67
CA ILE A 21 6.86 12.02 -11.46
C ILE A 21 7.77 11.02 -12.16
N ASP A 22 7.86 11.09 -13.49
CA ASP A 22 8.68 10.25 -14.37
C ASP A 22 8.44 8.71 -14.30
N CYS A 23 7.54 8.27 -13.42
CA CYS A 23 7.42 6.88 -13.02
C CYS A 23 5.95 6.56 -12.70
N GLN A 24 5.12 6.39 -13.75
CA GLN A 24 3.72 6.01 -13.58
C GLN A 24 3.60 4.56 -13.09
N PRO A 25 2.55 4.23 -12.31
CA PRO A 25 2.28 2.87 -11.90
C PRO A 25 1.93 2.02 -13.12
N ASP A 26 2.55 0.85 -13.21
CA ASP A 26 2.44 -0.09 -14.32
C ASP A 26 2.52 -1.53 -13.76
N THR A 27 2.11 -2.49 -14.58
CA THR A 27 2.10 -3.93 -14.26
C THR A 27 3.48 -4.60 -14.35
N CYS A 28 4.50 -3.89 -14.84
CA CYS A 28 5.87 -4.37 -14.82
C CYS A 28 6.40 -4.51 -13.39
N GLN A 29 7.40 -5.38 -13.20
CA GLN A 29 7.99 -5.62 -11.89
C GLN A 29 8.52 -4.32 -11.29
N ARG A 30 8.02 -3.97 -10.10
CA ARG A 30 8.34 -2.71 -9.43
C ARG A 30 8.36 -2.86 -7.93
N VAL A 31 9.26 -2.13 -7.27
CA VAL A 31 9.38 -2.08 -5.82
C VAL A 31 8.99 -0.69 -5.35
N TYR A 32 7.94 -0.62 -4.54
CA TYR A 32 7.50 0.62 -3.89
C TYR A 32 7.95 0.59 -2.43
N PHE A 33 8.60 1.67 -1.98
CA PHE A 33 9.08 1.81 -0.61
C PHE A 33 8.70 3.20 -0.05
N ALA A 34 8.41 3.26 1.25
CA ALA A 34 8.17 4.51 1.98
C ALA A 34 9.42 4.89 2.80
N ASN A 35 9.63 6.19 3.04
CA ASN A 35 10.84 6.69 3.69
C ASN A 35 10.84 6.52 5.24
N HIS A 36 9.68 6.55 5.93
CA HIS A 36 9.57 6.42 7.41
C HIS A 36 8.09 6.53 7.87
N THR A 37 7.56 6.10 9.03
CA THR A 37 7.96 5.28 10.22
C THR A 37 6.69 4.57 10.76
N SER A 38 5.68 4.31 9.92
CA SER A 38 4.37 3.84 10.37
C SER A 38 3.90 2.62 9.58
N HIS A 39 3.12 1.76 10.21
CA HIS A 39 2.51 0.61 9.54
C HIS A 39 1.48 1.05 8.48
N LEU A 40 1.00 2.30 8.58
CA LEU A 40 0.03 2.89 7.66
C LEU A 40 0.67 3.24 6.31
N ASP A 41 1.99 3.40 6.25
CA ASP A 41 2.68 3.83 5.02
C ASP A 41 2.53 2.79 3.91
N ALA A 42 2.60 1.50 4.27
CA ALA A 42 2.35 0.41 3.32
C ALA A 42 0.91 0.44 2.78
N LEU A 43 -0.07 0.74 3.64
CA LEU A 43 -1.47 0.86 3.24
C LEU A 43 -1.70 2.08 2.35
N LEU A 44 -1.02 3.20 2.65
CA LEU A 44 -1.09 4.43 1.85
C LEU A 44 -0.50 4.23 0.46
N ILE A 45 0.65 3.57 0.35
CA ILE A 45 1.21 3.16 -0.94
C ILE A 45 0.20 2.28 -1.68
N TRP A 46 -0.29 1.20 -1.05
CA TRP A 46 -1.24 0.28 -1.68
C TRP A 46 -2.53 0.99 -2.16
N ALA A 47 -3.07 1.90 -1.36
CA ALA A 47 -4.23 2.72 -1.68
C ALA A 47 -3.96 3.74 -2.81
N SER A 48 -2.71 4.18 -2.97
CA SER A 48 -2.30 5.08 -4.04
C SER A 48 -2.28 4.43 -5.42
N LEU A 49 -2.11 3.10 -5.48
CA LEU A 49 -1.99 2.34 -6.72
C LEU A 49 -3.33 2.22 -7.46
N PRO A 50 -3.33 2.18 -8.81
CA PRO A 50 -4.49 1.79 -9.61
C PRO A 50 -4.93 0.37 -9.26
N GLY A 51 -6.22 0.06 -9.40
CA GLY A 51 -6.79 -1.24 -9.00
C GLY A 51 -6.05 -2.45 -9.58
N HIS A 52 -5.71 -2.40 -10.87
CA HIS A 52 -4.99 -3.49 -11.55
C HIS A 52 -3.55 -3.71 -11.02
N VAL A 53 -2.83 -2.64 -10.66
CA VAL A 53 -1.49 -2.76 -10.05
C VAL A 53 -1.61 -3.21 -8.60
N ARG A 54 -2.63 -2.73 -7.90
CA ARG A 54 -2.91 -3.07 -6.51
C ARG A 54 -3.18 -4.56 -6.31
N ASP A 55 -3.92 -5.19 -7.22
CA ASP A 55 -4.22 -6.63 -7.18
C ASP A 55 -2.96 -7.50 -7.36
N LEU A 56 -1.95 -6.98 -8.07
CA LEU A 56 -0.66 -7.64 -8.27
C LEU A 56 0.35 -7.32 -7.15
N THR A 57 0.13 -6.24 -6.40
CA THR A 57 1.07 -5.77 -5.38
C THR A 57 0.96 -6.64 -4.12
N ARG A 58 2.07 -7.24 -3.71
CA ARG A 58 2.17 -8.04 -2.48
C ARG A 58 2.94 -7.26 -1.41
N PRO A 59 2.41 -7.17 -0.18
CA PRO A 59 3.15 -6.57 0.92
C PRO A 59 4.36 -7.43 1.26
N VAL A 60 5.52 -6.80 1.43
CA VAL A 60 6.75 -7.46 1.89
C VAL A 60 7.17 -6.79 3.18
N ALA A 61 7.26 -7.57 4.25
CA ALA A 61 7.74 -7.13 5.55
C ALA A 61 8.57 -8.25 6.20
N ALA A 62 9.42 -7.88 7.16
CA ALA A 62 10.25 -8.83 7.87
C ALA A 62 9.40 -9.75 8.77
N LYS A 63 9.94 -10.94 9.11
CA LYS A 63 9.19 -11.98 9.85
C LYS A 63 8.62 -11.48 11.18
N ASP A 64 9.39 -10.68 11.89
CA ASP A 64 9.05 -10.03 13.16
C ASP A 64 7.90 -9.01 13.02
N TYR A 65 7.68 -8.44 11.83
CA TYR A 65 6.51 -7.61 11.52
C TYR A 65 5.23 -8.45 11.47
N TRP A 66 5.29 -9.62 10.82
CA TRP A 66 4.16 -10.54 10.68
C TRP A 66 3.81 -11.26 11.99
N GLU A 67 4.80 -11.47 12.86
CA GLU A 67 4.61 -12.09 14.17
C GLU A 67 4.08 -11.11 15.23
N LYS A 68 4.15 -9.79 14.99
CA LYS A 68 3.56 -8.77 15.87
C LYS A 68 2.04 -8.65 15.69
N GLY A 69 1.31 -9.55 16.33
CA GLY A 69 -0.14 -9.46 16.55
C GLY A 69 -0.98 -10.46 15.75
N MET A 70 -2.14 -10.85 16.31
CA MET A 70 -2.94 -11.98 15.81
C MET A 70 -3.50 -11.79 14.39
N LEU A 71 -3.73 -10.55 13.95
CA LEU A 71 -4.29 -10.25 12.63
C LEU A 71 -3.25 -10.22 11.51
N ARG A 72 -1.98 -9.96 11.82
CA ARG A 72 -0.94 -9.78 10.79
C ARG A 72 -0.42 -11.12 10.24
N ARG A 73 -0.63 -12.22 10.95
CA ARG A 73 -0.18 -13.55 10.55
C ARG A 73 -0.90 -14.12 9.32
N TYR A 74 -2.03 -13.52 8.93
CA TYR A 74 -2.93 -14.02 7.87
C TYR A 74 -3.04 -13.06 6.67
N LEU A 75 -2.26 -11.98 6.65
CA LEU A 75 -2.15 -11.02 5.53
C LEU A 75 -0.96 -11.39 4.64
#